data_AF-A0A7M2ACC9-F1
#
_entry.id   AF-A0A7M2ACC9-F1
#
_cell.length_a   1.000
_cell.length_b   1.000
_cell.length_c   1.000
_cell.angle_alpha   90.00
_cell.angle_beta   90.00
_cell.angle_gamma   90.00
#
_symmetry.space_group_name_H-M   'P 1'
#
loop_
_entity.id
_entity.type
_entity.pdbx_description
1 polymer ?
#
loop_
_entity_poly.entity_id
_entity_poly.type
_entity_poly.pdbx_seq_one_letter_code
_entity_poly.pdbx_strand_id
1 'polypeptide(L)'
;MKNFLRKAFSLGEIRFGWILLLSIAICSITFFYDEHFNPEDQFWLALSYYVSFTLALVWSLTNYVRHIQMNSLYRRQNDIHTYVAQLALNKEDKLELQNYLEDFAADLERQGRPKEEAAKEAINQFKVKEFLSMSKHTRPFEIHGHHYLMGYALFAFAAACLLTIIDQMTTQEILFLYIMQVVLAVYGVCFIALFVLYKMFDKFLYQKVKEYFS
;
A
#
# COMPACT_ATOMS: atom_id res chain seq x y z
N MET A 1 -1.00 3.64 -22.40
CA MET A 1 -2.34 3.23 -21.89
C MET A 1 -2.38 1.80 -21.34
N LYS A 2 -1.92 0.76 -22.06
CA LYS A 2 -1.93 -0.66 -21.56
C LYS A 2 -1.33 -0.85 -20.16
N ASN A 3 -0.21 -0.19 -19.85
CA ASN A 3 0.45 -0.31 -18.55
C ASN A 3 -0.30 0.38 -17.41
N PHE A 4 -1.10 1.41 -17.70
CA PHE A 4 -1.90 2.11 -16.70
C PHE A 4 -3.14 1.29 -16.32
N LEU A 5 -3.84 0.74 -17.32
CA LEU A 5 -4.97 -0.17 -17.10
C LEU A 5 -4.54 -1.41 -16.32
N ARG A 6 -3.41 -2.03 -16.66
CA ARG A 6 -2.90 -3.20 -15.91
C ARG A 6 -2.55 -2.87 -14.45
N LYS A 7 -2.06 -1.66 -14.17
CA LYS A 7 -1.75 -1.18 -12.81
C LYS A 7 -2.97 -0.71 -12.03
N ALA A 8 -3.98 -0.18 -12.71
CA ALA A 8 -5.24 0.21 -12.06
C ALA A 8 -6.11 -1.00 -11.72
N PHE A 9 -6.02 -2.08 -12.49
CA PHE A 9 -6.82 -3.30 -12.32
C PHE A 9 -6.05 -4.45 -11.65
N SER A 10 -4.93 -4.20 -10.95
CA SER A 10 -4.26 -5.23 -10.13
C SER A 10 -5.04 -5.49 -8.82
N LEU A 11 -6.17 -6.19 -8.94
CA LEU A 11 -7.05 -6.56 -7.82
C LEU A 11 -6.34 -7.40 -6.73
N GLY A 12 -5.19 -7.99 -7.04
CA GLY A 12 -4.35 -8.74 -6.08
C GLY A 12 -3.54 -7.86 -5.12
N GLU A 13 -3.59 -6.53 -5.25
CA GLU A 13 -2.86 -5.60 -4.40
C GLU A 13 -3.58 -5.27 -3.08
N ILE A 14 -4.90 -5.51 -2.98
CA ILE A 14 -5.62 -5.34 -1.72
C ILE A 14 -5.14 -6.35 -0.68
N ARG A 15 -4.67 -5.83 0.46
CA ARG A 15 -4.43 -6.64 1.65
C ARG A 15 -5.59 -6.45 2.64
N PHE A 16 -5.90 -7.54 3.35
CA PHE A 16 -6.96 -7.57 4.36
C PHE A 16 -8.35 -7.16 3.85
N GLY A 17 -8.69 -7.49 2.60
CA GLY A 17 -9.97 -7.11 1.98
C GLY A 17 -11.21 -7.59 2.74
N TRP A 18 -11.09 -8.62 3.58
CA TRP A 18 -12.18 -9.08 4.44
C TRP A 18 -12.61 -8.03 5.49
N ILE A 19 -11.69 -7.18 5.99
CA ILE A 19 -12.02 -6.10 6.95
C ILE A 19 -12.88 -5.04 6.24
N LEU A 20 -12.50 -4.71 5.00
CA LEU A 20 -13.25 -3.79 4.15
C LEU A 20 -14.65 -4.35 3.83
N LEU A 21 -14.73 -5.63 3.46
CA LEU A 21 -16.02 -6.29 3.21
C LEU A 21 -16.90 -6.31 4.47
N LEU A 22 -16.33 -6.55 5.63
CA LEU A 22 -17.05 -6.49 6.91
C LEU A 22 -17.57 -5.07 7.19
N SER A 23 -16.74 -4.05 6.96
CA SER A 23 -17.15 -2.64 7.09
C SER A 23 -18.32 -2.31 6.17
N ILE A 24 -18.24 -2.69 4.89
CA ILE A 24 -19.32 -2.49 3.90
C ILE A 24 -20.59 -3.22 4.35
N ALA A 25 -20.48 -4.48 4.77
CA ALA A 25 -21.63 -5.27 5.23
C ALA A 25 -22.33 -4.62 6.43
N ILE A 26 -21.58 -4.16 7.43
CA ILE A 26 -22.14 -3.45 8.58
C ILE A 26 -22.82 -2.15 8.11
N CYS A 27 -22.19 -1.38 7.22
CA CYS A 27 -22.77 -0.15 6.68
C CYS A 27 -24.10 -0.42 5.96
N SER A 28 -24.13 -1.41 5.07
CA SER A 28 -25.34 -1.80 4.34
C SER A 28 -26.46 -2.29 5.25
N ILE A 29 -26.12 -3.11 6.26
CA ILE A 29 -27.12 -3.62 7.21
C ILE A 29 -27.66 -2.46 8.06
N THR A 30 -26.79 -1.61 8.60
CA THR A 30 -27.21 -0.45 9.39
C THR A 30 -28.10 0.48 8.56
N PHE A 31 -27.72 0.76 7.31
CA PHE A 31 -28.53 1.62 6.44
C PHE A 31 -29.87 0.97 6.07
N PHE A 32 -29.90 -0.36 5.89
CA PHE A 32 -31.16 -1.09 5.73
C PHE A 32 -32.06 -0.96 6.97
N TYR A 33 -31.50 -1.09 8.17
CA TYR A 33 -32.27 -0.94 9.40
C TYR A 33 -32.80 0.49 9.58
N ASP A 34 -31.99 1.49 9.25
CA ASP A 34 -32.33 2.91 9.27
C ASP A 34 -33.54 3.20 8.39
N GLU A 35 -33.46 2.81 7.12
CA GLU A 35 -34.50 3.13 6.13
C GLU A 35 -35.77 2.28 6.31
N HIS A 36 -35.65 1.02 6.73
CA HIS A 36 -36.81 0.12 6.85
C HIS A 36 -37.60 0.31 8.15
N PHE A 37 -36.92 0.54 9.27
CA PHE A 37 -37.57 0.58 10.58
C PHE A 37 -37.63 1.99 11.18
N ASN A 38 -36.80 2.93 10.71
CA ASN A 38 -36.67 4.30 11.23
C ASN A 38 -36.75 4.35 12.77
N PRO A 39 -35.78 3.74 13.47
CA PRO A 39 -35.87 3.57 14.92
C PRO A 39 -35.75 4.91 15.64
N GLU A 40 -36.58 5.10 16.67
CA GLU A 40 -36.55 6.29 17.51
C GLU A 40 -35.22 6.43 18.28
N ASP A 41 -34.58 5.31 18.63
CA ASP A 41 -33.28 5.30 19.29
C ASP A 41 -32.13 5.37 18.27
N GLN A 42 -31.68 6.60 18.01
CA GLN A 42 -30.58 6.89 17.10
C GLN A 42 -29.20 6.51 17.66
N PHE A 43 -29.07 6.21 18.96
CA PHE A 43 -27.76 5.93 19.56
C PHE A 43 -27.11 4.68 18.98
N TRP A 44 -27.84 3.57 18.93
CA TRP A 44 -27.34 2.29 18.38
C TRP A 44 -27.05 2.37 16.88
N LEU A 45 -27.80 3.20 16.18
CA LEU A 45 -27.66 3.42 14.76
C LEU A 45 -26.38 4.21 14.46
N ALA A 46 -26.16 5.31 15.18
CA ALA A 46 -24.92 6.08 15.13
C ALA A 46 -23.71 5.21 15.50
N LEU A 47 -23.81 4.42 16.57
CA LEU A 47 -22.73 3.52 17.01
C LEU A 47 -22.36 2.52 15.90
N SER A 48 -23.34 1.95 15.22
CA SER A 48 -23.12 0.99 14.14
C SER A 48 -22.41 1.62 12.93
N TYR A 49 -22.81 2.83 12.53
CA TYR A 49 -22.10 3.59 11.51
C TYR A 49 -20.66 3.90 11.92
N TYR A 50 -20.43 4.35 13.16
CA TYR A 50 -19.07 4.62 13.65
C TYR A 50 -18.20 3.37 13.65
N VAL A 51 -18.75 2.21 14.02
CA VAL A 51 -18.02 0.93 13.96
C VAL A 51 -17.67 0.59 12.53
N SER A 52 -18.59 0.72 11.58
CA SER A 52 -18.33 0.48 10.17
C SER A 52 -17.20 1.39 9.64
N PHE A 53 -17.27 2.70 9.91
CA PHE A 53 -16.24 3.64 9.46
C PHE A 53 -14.89 3.40 10.13
N THR A 54 -14.88 3.03 11.42
CA THR A 54 -13.65 2.70 12.14
C THR A 54 -12.98 1.47 11.51
N LEU A 55 -13.75 0.45 11.13
CA LEU A 55 -13.21 -0.72 10.42
C LEU A 55 -12.64 -0.35 9.05
N ALA A 56 -13.31 0.53 8.29
CA ALA A 56 -12.77 1.04 7.03
C ALA A 56 -11.46 1.80 7.24
N LEU A 57 -11.38 2.61 8.30
CA LEU A 57 -10.17 3.35 8.66
C LEU A 57 -9.03 2.40 9.04
N VAL A 58 -9.28 1.41 9.89
CA VAL A 58 -8.29 0.39 10.25
C VAL A 58 -7.80 -0.38 9.02
N TRP A 59 -8.72 -0.77 8.13
CA TRP A 59 -8.35 -1.38 6.85
C TRP A 59 -7.46 -0.44 6.04
N SER A 60 -7.80 0.84 5.91
CA SER A 60 -7.01 1.79 5.13
C SER A 60 -5.57 1.94 5.66
N LEU A 61 -5.42 2.10 6.98
CA LEU A 61 -4.11 2.24 7.60
C LEU A 61 -3.25 0.98 7.43
N THR A 62 -3.81 -0.20 7.71
CA THR A 62 -3.08 -1.47 7.59
C THR A 62 -2.72 -1.79 6.14
N ASN A 63 -3.61 -1.47 5.20
CA ASN A 63 -3.37 -1.60 3.78
C ASN A 63 -2.24 -0.66 3.32
N TYR A 64 -2.26 0.62 3.72
CA TYR A 64 -1.19 1.58 3.42
C TYR A 64 0.18 1.14 3.97
N VAL A 65 0.26 0.81 5.26
CA VAL A 65 1.53 0.39 5.90
C VAL A 65 2.16 -0.80 5.19
N ARG A 66 1.35 -1.74 4.69
CA ARG A 66 1.86 -2.90 3.95
C ARG A 66 2.37 -2.55 2.55
N HIS A 67 1.86 -1.49 1.94
CA HIS A 67 2.38 -1.00 0.65
C HIS A 67 3.66 -0.20 0.80
N ILE A 68 3.98 0.30 1.99
CA ILE A 68 5.31 0.82 2.28
C ILE A 68 6.26 -0.38 2.35
N GLN A 69 6.95 -0.65 1.24
CA GLN A 69 8.05 -1.61 1.22
C GLN A 69 9.37 -0.87 1.25
N MET A 70 10.21 -1.27 2.20
CA MET A 70 11.62 -0.87 2.23
C MET A 70 12.28 -1.46 0.98
N ASN A 71 12.95 -0.62 0.21
CA ASN A 71 13.56 -1.02 -1.07
C ASN A 71 14.50 -2.24 -0.83
N SER A 72 14.47 -3.22 -1.74
CA SER A 72 15.16 -4.51 -1.59
C SER A 72 16.67 -4.37 -1.36
N LEU A 73 17.28 -3.31 -1.87
CA LEU A 73 18.68 -2.93 -1.60
C LEU A 73 18.95 -2.77 -0.10
N TYR A 74 17.96 -2.32 0.66
CA TYR A 74 18.08 -2.03 2.08
C TYR A 74 17.60 -3.17 2.98
N ARG A 75 17.09 -4.27 2.41
CA ARG A 75 16.75 -5.48 3.18
C ARG A 75 18.03 -6.10 3.77
N ARG A 76 17.96 -6.71 4.95
CA ARG A 76 19.12 -7.37 5.60
C ARG A 76 19.63 -8.46 4.65
N GLN A 77 20.85 -8.31 4.15
CA GLN A 77 21.51 -9.29 3.30
C GLN A 77 22.77 -9.74 4.01
N ASN A 78 22.93 -11.06 4.12
CA ASN A 78 24.09 -11.67 4.77
C ASN A 78 25.11 -12.15 3.73
N ASP A 79 24.80 -12.01 2.43
CA ASP A 79 25.55 -12.56 1.31
C ASP A 79 25.88 -11.45 0.30
N ILE A 80 27.17 -11.30 0.02
CA ILE A 80 27.73 -10.25 -0.84
C ILE A 80 27.30 -10.45 -2.30
N HIS A 81 27.31 -11.68 -2.81
CA HIS A 81 26.88 -11.97 -4.18
C HIS A 81 25.41 -11.61 -4.38
N THR A 82 24.57 -11.97 -3.41
CA THR A 82 23.13 -11.67 -3.46
C THR A 82 22.90 -10.15 -3.43
N TYR A 83 23.69 -9.42 -2.64
CA TYR A 83 23.62 -7.96 -2.54
C TYR A 83 23.98 -7.28 -3.85
N VAL A 84 25.13 -7.63 -4.43
CA VAL A 84 25.63 -7.02 -5.66
C VAL A 84 24.78 -7.39 -6.87
N ALA A 85 24.24 -8.61 -6.92
CA ALA A 85 23.36 -9.04 -8.00
C ALA A 85 22.10 -8.17 -8.10
N GLN A 86 21.59 -7.68 -6.97
CA GLN A 86 20.39 -6.83 -6.90
C GLN A 86 20.63 -5.36 -7.25
N LEU A 87 21.88 -4.90 -7.29
CA LEU A 87 22.20 -3.52 -7.67
C LEU A 87 21.97 -3.30 -9.17
N ALA A 88 21.48 -2.11 -9.55
CA ALA A 88 21.29 -1.72 -10.94
C ALA A 88 22.57 -1.13 -11.54
N LEU A 89 23.64 -1.93 -11.55
CA LEU A 89 24.98 -1.58 -12.04
C LEU A 89 25.33 -2.37 -13.31
N ASN A 90 26.29 -1.86 -14.09
CA ASN A 90 26.83 -2.60 -15.22
C ASN A 90 27.60 -3.83 -14.74
N LYS A 91 27.82 -4.82 -15.61
CA LYS A 91 28.48 -6.08 -15.23
C LYS A 91 29.89 -5.84 -14.67
N GLU A 92 30.62 -4.89 -15.22
CA GLU A 92 31.98 -4.53 -14.78
C GLU A 92 31.94 -3.91 -13.38
N ASP A 93 31.12 -2.87 -13.17
CA ASP A 93 30.93 -2.22 -11.86
C ASP A 93 30.47 -3.21 -10.77
N LYS A 94 29.60 -4.18 -11.12
CA LYS A 94 29.20 -5.24 -10.20
C LYS A 94 30.38 -6.08 -9.77
N LEU A 95 31.23 -6.49 -10.72
CA LEU A 95 32.37 -7.35 -10.45
C LEU A 95 33.41 -6.64 -9.59
N GLU A 96 33.64 -5.35 -9.86
CA GLU A 96 34.52 -4.49 -9.06
C GLU A 96 33.99 -4.32 -7.62
N LEU A 97 32.70 -4.02 -7.47
CA LEU A 97 32.08 -3.87 -6.16
C LEU A 97 32.08 -5.17 -5.35
N GLN A 98 31.84 -6.29 -6.03
CA GLN A 98 31.86 -7.60 -5.37
C GLN A 98 33.25 -7.92 -4.83
N ASN A 99 34.30 -7.71 -5.65
CA ASN A 99 35.69 -7.90 -5.23
C ASN A 99 36.03 -6.99 -4.04
N TYR A 100 35.65 -5.71 -4.09
CA TYR A 100 35.87 -4.77 -2.99
C TYR A 100 35.23 -5.25 -1.67
N LEU A 101 33.98 -5.72 -1.73
CA LEU A 101 33.27 -6.20 -0.54
C LEU A 101 33.86 -7.52 -0.02
N GLU A 102 34.29 -8.42 -0.91
CA GLU A 102 34.97 -9.67 -0.54
C GLU A 102 36.32 -9.40 0.11
N ASP A 103 37.12 -8.48 -0.43
CA ASP A 103 38.41 -8.08 0.15
C ASP A 103 38.23 -7.48 1.54
N PHE A 104 37.25 -6.58 1.69
CA PHE A 104 36.94 -5.98 2.99
C PHE A 104 36.41 -7.01 4.01
N ALA A 105 35.57 -7.95 3.58
CA ALA A 105 35.10 -9.04 4.43
C ALA A 105 36.27 -9.97 4.84
N ALA A 106 37.17 -10.29 3.91
CA ALA A 106 38.35 -11.10 4.20
C ALA A 106 39.28 -10.43 5.23
N ASP A 107 39.42 -9.10 5.19
CA ASP A 107 40.17 -8.36 6.20
C ASP A 107 39.50 -8.39 7.57
N LEU A 108 38.17 -8.36 7.64
CA LEU A 108 37.43 -8.54 8.89
C LEU A 108 37.54 -9.97 9.43
N GLU A 109 37.53 -10.98 8.55
CA GLU A 109 37.78 -12.38 8.93
C GLU A 109 39.18 -12.55 9.53
N ARG A 110 40.19 -11.93 8.92
CA ARG A 110 41.58 -11.90 9.45
C ARG A 110 41.68 -11.22 10.82
N GLN A 111 40.78 -10.28 11.12
CA GLN A 111 40.67 -9.63 12.43
C GLN A 111 39.89 -10.48 13.47
N GLY A 112 39.54 -11.73 13.13
CA GLY A 112 38.88 -12.68 14.03
C GLY A 112 37.35 -12.61 14.00
N ARG A 113 36.74 -11.89 13.04
CA ARG A 113 35.29 -11.90 12.85
C ARG A 113 34.87 -13.21 12.18
N PRO A 114 33.75 -13.82 12.58
CA PRO A 114 33.18 -14.93 11.82
C PRO A 114 32.71 -14.45 10.44
N LYS A 115 32.89 -15.29 9.42
CA LYS A 115 32.60 -15.00 8.01
C LYS A 115 31.24 -14.34 7.75
N GLU A 116 30.18 -14.82 8.40
CA GLU A 116 28.85 -14.23 8.26
C GLU A 116 28.73 -12.81 8.83
N GLU A 117 29.42 -12.52 9.94
CA GLU A 117 29.45 -11.17 10.51
C GLU A 117 30.33 -10.23 9.70
N ALA A 118 31.46 -10.73 9.19
CA ALA A 118 32.36 -9.98 8.32
C ALA A 118 31.65 -9.53 7.03
N ALA A 119 30.95 -10.45 6.35
CA ALA A 119 30.17 -10.13 5.16
C ALA A 119 29.05 -9.12 5.45
N LYS A 120 28.34 -9.29 6.57
CA LYS A 120 27.27 -8.38 6.99
C LYS A 120 27.79 -6.97 7.33
N GLU A 121 28.94 -6.89 7.98
CA GLU A 121 29.57 -5.61 8.33
C GLU A 121 30.12 -4.90 7.08
N ALA A 122 30.71 -5.65 6.14
CA ALA A 122 31.12 -5.15 4.84
C ALA A 122 29.95 -4.53 4.07
N ILE A 123 28.85 -5.26 3.95
CA ILE A 123 27.62 -4.79 3.31
C ILE A 123 27.07 -3.55 4.05
N ASN A 124 27.06 -3.54 5.38
CA ASN A 124 26.54 -2.40 6.15
C ASN A 124 27.39 -1.13 5.98
N GLN A 125 28.72 -1.24 6.02
CA GLN A 125 29.60 -0.08 5.79
C GLN A 125 29.41 0.49 4.39
N PHE A 126 29.33 -0.38 3.39
CA PHE A 126 29.08 0.06 2.02
C PHE A 126 27.68 0.68 1.89
N LYS A 127 26.64 0.05 2.44
CA LYS A 127 25.29 0.61 2.49
C LYS A 127 25.26 1.99 3.12
N VAL A 128 25.97 2.26 4.21
CA VAL A 128 26.00 3.59 4.86
C VAL A 128 26.68 4.63 3.95
N LYS A 129 27.79 4.29 3.30
CA LYS A 129 28.47 5.19 2.35
C LYS A 129 27.65 5.43 1.07
N GLU A 130 27.07 4.37 0.53
CA GLU A 130 26.17 4.42 -0.62
C GLU A 130 24.91 5.21 -0.24
N PHE A 131 24.38 5.04 0.96
CA PHE A 131 23.24 5.77 1.48
C PHE A 131 23.48 7.28 1.58
N LEU A 132 24.65 7.70 2.06
CA LEU A 132 25.03 9.12 2.12
C LEU A 132 25.26 9.72 0.71
N SER A 133 25.77 8.94 -0.23
CA SER A 133 26.04 9.41 -1.61
C SER A 133 24.84 9.32 -2.55
N MET A 134 23.95 8.35 -2.35
CA MET A 134 22.76 8.08 -3.16
C MET A 134 21.46 8.69 -2.62
N SER A 135 21.45 9.33 -1.44
CA SER A 135 20.28 10.09 -0.95
C SER A 135 19.74 11.12 -1.96
N LYS A 136 20.60 11.56 -2.89
CA LYS A 136 20.21 12.44 -4.02
C LYS A 136 19.49 11.72 -5.18
N HIS A 137 19.68 10.41 -5.38
CA HIS A 137 19.29 9.74 -6.63
C HIS A 137 18.51 8.42 -6.48
N THR A 138 18.44 7.81 -5.28
CA THR A 138 17.81 6.49 -5.10
C THR A 138 16.82 6.51 -3.94
N ARG A 139 15.55 6.17 -4.22
CA ARG A 139 14.47 6.25 -3.23
C ARG A 139 14.61 5.10 -2.21
N PRO A 140 14.66 5.39 -0.89
CA PRO A 140 14.82 4.36 0.15
C PRO A 140 13.58 3.46 0.31
N PHE A 141 12.43 3.91 -0.19
CA PHE A 141 11.19 3.13 -0.22
C PHE A 141 10.76 2.89 -1.67
N GLU A 142 10.43 1.64 -1.99
CA GLU A 142 9.72 1.29 -3.22
C GLU A 142 8.23 1.51 -3.00
N ILE A 143 7.79 2.73 -3.24
CA ILE A 143 6.37 3.08 -3.16
C ILE A 143 5.68 2.53 -4.40
N HIS A 144 4.98 1.41 -4.25
CA HIS A 144 4.10 0.89 -5.31
C HIS A 144 2.98 1.91 -5.56
N GLY A 145 2.71 2.21 -6.82
CA GLY A 145 1.68 3.17 -7.17
C GLY A 145 0.31 2.69 -6.71
N HIS A 146 -0.34 3.42 -5.82
CA HIS A 146 -1.67 3.14 -5.27
C HIS A 146 -2.83 3.22 -6.29
N HIS A 147 -2.54 3.06 -7.58
CA HIS A 147 -3.48 3.16 -8.69
C HIS A 147 -4.60 2.11 -8.63
N TYR A 148 -4.41 1.02 -7.90
CA TYR A 148 -5.49 0.05 -7.66
C TYR A 148 -6.70 0.71 -6.99
N LEU A 149 -6.52 1.69 -6.08
CA LEU A 149 -7.62 2.41 -5.45
C LEU A 149 -8.50 3.15 -6.47
N MET A 150 -7.88 3.71 -7.51
CA MET A 150 -8.63 4.31 -8.63
C MET A 150 -9.40 3.24 -9.43
N GLY A 151 -8.82 2.05 -9.60
CA GLY A 151 -9.53 0.92 -10.20
C GLY A 151 -10.76 0.51 -9.39
N TYR A 152 -10.63 0.39 -8.07
CA TYR A 152 -11.76 0.07 -7.18
C TYR A 152 -12.81 1.17 -7.15
N ALA A 153 -12.41 2.44 -7.15
CA ALA A 153 -13.35 3.56 -7.28
C ALA A 153 -14.14 3.44 -8.59
N LEU A 154 -13.45 3.20 -9.72
CA LEU A 154 -14.09 3.04 -11.02
C LEU A 154 -15.04 1.85 -11.04
N PHE A 155 -14.65 0.70 -10.47
CA PHE A 155 -15.53 -0.46 -10.35
C PHE A 155 -16.76 -0.17 -9.48
N ALA A 156 -16.59 0.51 -8.35
CA ALA A 156 -17.69 0.87 -7.46
C ALA A 156 -18.69 1.80 -8.15
N PHE A 157 -18.21 2.83 -8.87
CA PHE A 157 -19.06 3.72 -9.64
C PHE A 157 -19.72 3.01 -10.83
N ALA A 158 -18.99 2.17 -11.56
CA ALA A 158 -19.57 1.39 -12.65
C ALA A 158 -20.70 0.46 -12.15
N ALA A 159 -20.48 -0.20 -11.02
CA ALA A 159 -21.49 -1.03 -10.37
C ALA A 159 -22.69 -0.19 -9.89
N ALA A 160 -22.46 0.97 -9.26
CA ALA A 160 -23.54 1.87 -8.85
C ALA A 160 -24.37 2.36 -10.06
N CYS A 161 -23.72 2.75 -11.16
CA CYS A 161 -24.41 3.13 -12.40
C CYS A 161 -25.23 1.98 -13.00
N LEU A 162 -24.70 0.75 -12.99
CA LEU A 162 -25.44 -0.42 -13.44
C LEU A 162 -26.69 -0.66 -12.57
N LEU A 163 -26.57 -0.53 -11.24
CA LEU A 163 -27.71 -0.64 -10.33
C LEU A 163 -28.76 0.44 -10.61
N THR A 164 -28.35 1.68 -10.89
CA THR A 164 -29.29 2.75 -11.29
C THR A 164 -30.06 2.40 -12.56
N ILE A 165 -29.40 1.81 -13.56
CA ILE A 165 -30.07 1.40 -14.80
C ILE A 165 -31.07 0.27 -14.51
N ILE A 166 -30.69 -0.70 -13.70
CA ILE A 166 -31.57 -1.82 -13.30
C ILE A 166 -32.78 -1.31 -12.51
N ASP A 167 -32.56 -0.38 -11.58
CA ASP A 167 -33.61 0.25 -10.78
C ASP A 167 -34.62 0.99 -11.69
N GLN A 168 -34.14 1.78 -12.66
CA GLN A 168 -35.00 2.46 -13.64
C GLN A 168 -35.77 1.51 -14.57
N MET A 169 -35.23 0.32 -14.85
CA MET A 169 -35.94 -0.71 -15.62
C MET A 169 -37.02 -1.42 -14.80
N THR A 170 -36.94 -1.33 -13.47
CA THR A 170 -37.90 -1.96 -12.56
C THR A 170 -38.99 -0.96 -12.23
N THR A 171 -40.25 -1.33 -12.45
CA THR A 171 -41.42 -0.46 -12.12
C THR A 171 -41.71 -0.34 -10.62
N GLN A 172 -40.91 -0.97 -9.76
CA GLN A 172 -41.06 -0.94 -8.31
C GLN A 172 -39.74 -0.46 -7.70
N GLU A 173 -39.83 0.46 -6.74
CA GLU A 173 -38.68 0.90 -5.96
C GLU A 173 -38.21 -0.24 -5.05
N ILE A 174 -37.05 -0.82 -5.36
CA ILE A 174 -36.47 -1.89 -4.56
C ILE A 174 -35.46 -1.26 -3.60
N LEU A 175 -35.84 -1.15 -2.32
CA LEU A 175 -35.02 -0.59 -1.24
C LEU A 175 -33.58 -1.15 -1.22
N PHE A 176 -33.42 -2.45 -1.47
CA PHE A 176 -32.10 -3.10 -1.51
C PHE A 176 -31.20 -2.54 -2.63
N LEU A 177 -31.74 -2.27 -3.82
CA LEU A 177 -30.96 -1.70 -4.93
C LEU A 177 -30.49 -0.29 -4.59
N TYR A 178 -31.37 0.52 -3.99
CA TYR A 178 -31.06 1.87 -3.53
C TYR A 178 -29.91 1.87 -2.51
N ILE A 179 -30.00 1.03 -1.47
CA ILE A 179 -28.95 0.94 -0.44
C ILE A 179 -27.62 0.53 -1.07
N MET A 180 -27.61 -0.50 -1.91
CA MET A 180 -26.39 -0.97 -2.57
C MET A 180 -25.79 0.11 -3.47
N GLN A 181 -26.61 0.85 -4.21
CA GLN A 181 -26.17 1.97 -5.05
C GLN A 181 -25.48 3.06 -4.21
N VAL A 182 -26.13 3.51 -3.14
CA VAL A 182 -25.60 4.58 -2.27
C VAL A 182 -24.31 4.13 -1.59
N VAL A 183 -24.28 2.95 -0.99
CA VAL A 183 -23.09 2.42 -0.32
C VAL A 183 -21.93 2.28 -1.32
N LEU A 184 -22.17 1.72 -2.51
CA LEU A 184 -21.12 1.62 -3.55
C LEU A 184 -20.60 3.00 -3.97
N ALA A 185 -21.48 3.99 -4.17
CA ALA A 185 -21.08 5.34 -4.53
C ALA A 185 -20.23 5.99 -3.42
N VAL A 186 -20.63 5.87 -2.15
CA VAL A 186 -19.89 6.40 -1.00
C VAL A 186 -18.52 5.75 -0.89
N TYR A 187 -18.42 4.41 -0.95
CA TYR A 187 -17.12 3.73 -0.91
C TYR A 187 -16.26 4.06 -2.14
N GLY A 188 -16.87 4.26 -3.31
CA GLY A 188 -16.19 4.75 -4.51
C GLY A 188 -15.51 6.10 -4.29
N VAL A 189 -16.21 7.06 -3.68
CA VAL A 189 -15.65 8.36 -3.27
C VAL A 189 -14.53 8.17 -2.24
N CYS A 190 -14.73 7.32 -1.23
CA CYS A 190 -13.73 7.02 -0.21
C CYS A 190 -12.44 6.44 -0.82
N PHE A 191 -12.51 5.57 -1.82
CA PHE A 191 -11.30 5.07 -2.49
C PHE A 191 -10.52 6.16 -3.22
N ILE A 192 -11.21 7.13 -3.84
CA ILE A 192 -10.55 8.30 -4.44
C ILE A 192 -9.89 9.15 -3.35
N ALA A 193 -10.58 9.41 -2.25
CA ALA A 193 -10.03 10.16 -1.12
C ALA A 193 -8.79 9.46 -0.54
N LEU A 194 -8.84 8.15 -0.36
CA LEU A 194 -7.71 7.34 0.09
C LEU A 194 -6.53 7.40 -0.89
N PHE A 195 -6.79 7.38 -2.20
CA PHE A 195 -5.73 7.53 -3.20
C PHE A 195 -4.98 8.86 -3.05
N VAL A 196 -5.71 9.96 -2.82
CA VAL A 196 -5.12 11.27 -2.58
C VAL A 196 -4.35 11.28 -1.25
N LEU A 197 -4.94 10.75 -0.18
CA LEU A 197 -4.30 10.67 1.13
C LEU A 197 -3.01 9.86 1.09
N TYR A 198 -3.00 8.71 0.43
CA TYR A 198 -1.80 7.88 0.34
C TYR A 198 -0.69 8.61 -0.41
N LYS A 199 -1.00 9.30 -1.51
CA LYS A 199 -0.03 10.16 -2.20
C LYS A 199 0.51 11.30 -1.32
N MET A 200 -0.33 11.87 -0.46
CA MET A 200 0.11 12.90 0.48
C MET A 200 1.06 12.31 1.53
N PHE A 201 0.73 11.14 2.09
CA PHE A 201 1.59 10.44 3.04
C PHE A 201 2.92 10.00 2.41
N ASP A 202 2.91 9.52 1.17
CA ASP A 202 4.13 9.19 0.41
C ASP A 202 5.05 10.40 0.31
N LYS A 203 4.49 11.57 -0.04
CA LYS A 203 5.25 12.82 -0.16
C LYS A 203 5.79 13.28 1.20
N PHE A 204 4.98 13.19 2.25
CA PHE A 204 5.38 13.56 3.60
C PHE A 204 6.50 12.66 4.12
N LEU A 205 6.36 11.34 3.95
CA LEU A 205 7.36 10.35 4.35
C LEU A 205 8.68 10.57 3.58
N TYR A 206 8.60 10.83 2.27
CA TYR A 206 9.77 11.17 1.47
C TYR A 206 10.46 12.45 1.95
N GLN A 207 9.70 13.50 2.28
CA GLN A 207 10.25 14.75 2.82
C GLN A 207 10.93 14.54 4.18
N LYS A 208 10.28 13.83 5.10
CA LYS A 208 10.83 13.56 6.44
C LYS A 208 12.10 12.74 6.40
N VAL A 209 12.14 11.73 5.52
CA VAL A 209 13.34 10.94 5.27
C VAL A 209 14.44 11.86 4.72
N LYS A 210 14.15 12.67 3.70
CA LYS A 210 15.14 13.61 3.15
C LYS A 210 15.69 14.59 4.19
N GLU A 211 14.84 15.15 5.05
CA GLU A 211 15.25 16.06 6.14
C GLU A 211 16.17 15.38 7.15
N TYR A 212 15.88 14.14 7.54
CA TYR A 212 16.70 13.41 8.51
C TYR A 212 18.12 13.09 7.99
N PHE A 213 18.30 13.11 6.67
CA PHE A 213 19.55 12.75 6.00
C PHE A 213 20.25 13.92 5.31
N SER A 214 19.73 15.14 5.46
CA SER A 214 20.37 16.39 5.03
C SER A 214 21.11 17.05 6.20
#